data_AF-A0A7Y4NU30-F1
#
_entry.id   AF-A0A7Y4NU30-F1
#
_cell.length_a   1.000
_cell.length_b   1.000
_cell.length_c   1.000
_cell.angle_alpha   90.00
_cell.angle_beta   90.00
_cell.angle_gamma   90.00
#
_symmetry.space_group_name_H-M   'P 1'
#
loop_
_entity.id
_entity.type
_entity.pdbx_description
1 polymer ?
#
loop_
_entity_poly.entity_id
_entity_poly.type
_entity_poly.pdbx_seq_one_letter_code
_entity_poly.pdbx_strand_id
1 'polypeptide(L)'
;MMVLLGAVAVMVAMIAYAAGHLTANGLGRLVLLGGLALLPLAVSGAGVAVGVHESSETQFCMGCHEMERYGQSLFVDNPNALAAVHYQKRLISRDSTCFSCHTDYALFGDAKAKLNGLKHVWVHYFGTIPPEPRLYQPYPNYNCLHCHNDARGYLEGGPHRELQAELRSGARSCLTCHDVAHDLEGVKAQNFWLPERQRP
;
A
#
# COMPACT_ATOMS: atom_id res chain seq x y z
N MET A 1 -22.17 -2.86 -35.71
CA MET A 1 -21.15 -3.69 -36.41
C MET A 1 -20.52 -2.96 -37.60
N MET A 2 -21.29 -2.46 -38.58
CA MET A 2 -20.73 -1.71 -39.73
C MET A 2 -19.97 -0.41 -39.36
N VAL A 3 -20.45 0.34 -38.37
CA VAL A 3 -19.77 1.57 -37.89
C VAL A 3 -18.40 1.25 -37.28
N LEU A 4 -18.32 0.16 -36.52
CA LEU A 4 -17.06 -0.30 -35.89
C LEU A 4 -16.06 -0.77 -36.96
N LEU A 5 -16.54 -1.53 -37.96
CA LEU A 5 -15.72 -1.98 -39.08
C LEU A 5 -15.20 -0.80 -39.92
N GLY A 6 -16.05 0.19 -40.18
CA GLY A 6 -15.66 1.43 -40.88
C GLY A 6 -14.61 2.22 -40.11
N ALA A 7 -14.77 2.39 -38.80
CA ALA A 7 -13.80 3.09 -37.96
C ALA A 7 -12.43 2.38 -37.93
N VAL A 8 -12.41 1.05 -37.84
CA VAL A 8 -11.17 0.25 -37.89
C VAL A 8 -10.49 0.39 -39.25
N ALA A 9 -11.23 0.32 -40.35
CA ALA A 9 -10.66 0.47 -41.70
C ALA A 9 -10.02 1.84 -41.92
N VAL A 10 -10.68 2.92 -41.47
CA VAL A 10 -10.13 4.28 -41.52
C VAL A 10 -8.87 4.39 -40.66
N MET A 11 -8.88 3.84 -39.45
CA MET A 11 -7.73 3.84 -38.55
C MET A 11 -6.52 3.12 -39.17
N VAL A 12 -6.74 1.93 -39.75
CA VAL A 12 -5.68 1.16 -40.43
C VAL A 12 -5.12 1.93 -41.64
N ALA A 13 -5.99 2.54 -42.46
CA ALA A 13 -5.56 3.34 -43.60
C ALA A 13 -4.72 4.55 -43.17
N MET A 14 -5.11 5.23 -42.09
CA MET A 14 -4.36 6.34 -41.50
C MET A 14 -2.99 5.90 -40.97
N ILE A 15 -2.92 4.75 -40.27
CA ILE A 15 -1.66 4.18 -39.79
C ILE A 15 -0.74 3.81 -40.95
N ALA A 16 -1.26 3.17 -42.00
CA ALA A 16 -0.48 2.78 -43.18
C ALA A 16 0.08 3.99 -43.93
N TYR A 17 -0.74 5.04 -44.11
CA TYR A 17 -0.30 6.30 -44.73
C TYR A 17 0.79 6.99 -43.90
N ALA A 18 0.59 7.11 -42.58
CA ALA A 18 1.56 7.70 -41.67
C ALA A 18 2.88 6.89 -41.64
N ALA A 19 2.79 5.56 -41.60
CA ALA A 19 3.96 4.68 -41.63
C ALA A 19 4.75 4.83 -42.93
N GLY A 20 4.07 4.93 -44.09
CA GLY A 20 4.73 5.19 -45.37
C GLY A 20 5.49 6.52 -45.37
N HIS A 21 4.87 7.58 -44.82
CA HIS A 21 5.51 8.90 -44.76
C HIS A 21 6.69 8.97 -43.78
N LEU A 22 6.56 8.31 -42.61
CA LEU A 22 7.61 8.28 -41.58
C LEU A 22 8.78 7.37 -41.96
N THR A 23 8.55 6.30 -42.72
CA THR A 23 9.64 5.40 -43.16
C THR A 23 10.42 5.93 -44.38
N ALA A 24 9.82 6.86 -45.14
CA ALA A 24 10.39 7.40 -46.36
C ALA A 24 11.55 8.40 -46.15
N ASN A 25 11.63 9.10 -45.01
CA ASN A 25 12.67 10.09 -44.74
C ASN A 25 13.47 9.80 -43.44
N GLY A 26 14.70 10.32 -43.36
CA GLY A 26 15.61 10.03 -42.24
C GLY A 26 15.10 10.52 -40.89
N LEU A 27 14.42 11.67 -40.86
CA LEU A 27 13.80 12.21 -39.65
C LEU A 27 12.67 11.31 -39.14
N GLY A 28 11.80 10.82 -40.03
CA GLY A 28 10.71 9.92 -39.65
C GLY A 28 11.22 8.58 -39.13
N ARG A 29 12.33 8.05 -39.67
CA ARG A 29 13.01 6.86 -39.11
C ARG A 29 13.55 7.12 -37.71
N LEU A 30 14.14 8.29 -37.46
CA LEU A 30 14.59 8.68 -36.10
C LEU A 30 13.41 8.83 -35.14
N VAL A 31 12.29 9.39 -35.58
CA VAL A 31 11.05 9.47 -34.79
C VAL A 31 10.50 8.08 -34.47
N LEU A 32 10.50 7.15 -35.43
CA LEU A 32 10.06 5.76 -35.19
C LEU A 32 11.00 5.03 -34.22
N LEU A 33 12.31 5.18 -34.35
CA LEU A 33 13.28 4.61 -33.41
C LEU A 33 13.16 5.22 -32.02
N GLY A 34 13.02 6.55 -31.94
CA GLY A 34 12.76 7.26 -30.69
C GLY A 34 11.45 6.83 -30.05
N GLY A 35 10.37 6.70 -30.82
CA GLY A 35 9.09 6.19 -30.36
C GLY A 35 9.18 4.74 -29.88
N LEU A 36 9.89 3.87 -30.60
CA LEU A 36 10.12 2.48 -30.21
C LEU A 36 10.86 2.35 -28.86
N ALA A 37 11.75 3.29 -28.54
CA ALA A 37 12.44 3.32 -27.26
C ALA A 37 11.65 4.03 -26.16
N LEU A 38 11.14 5.23 -26.44
CA LEU A 38 10.50 6.10 -25.45
C LEU A 38 9.09 5.64 -25.08
N LEU A 39 8.32 5.12 -26.03
CA LEU A 39 6.94 4.73 -25.76
C LEU A 39 6.87 3.55 -24.77
N PRO A 40 7.60 2.43 -24.93
CA PRO A 40 7.60 1.37 -23.93
C PRO A 40 8.10 1.87 -22.57
N LEU A 41 9.16 2.67 -22.53
CA LEU A 41 9.67 3.23 -21.27
C LEU A 41 8.63 4.10 -20.56
N ALA A 42 7.93 4.97 -21.28
CA ALA A 42 6.89 5.82 -20.73
C ALA A 42 5.70 5.00 -20.22
N VAL A 43 5.22 4.04 -21.02
CA VAL A 43 4.09 3.18 -20.66
C VAL A 43 4.43 2.28 -19.47
N SER A 44 5.60 1.63 -19.49
CA SER A 44 6.06 0.80 -18.38
C SER A 44 6.31 1.62 -17.12
N GLY A 45 6.94 2.80 -17.24
CA GLY A 45 7.16 3.69 -16.10
C GLY A 45 5.85 4.15 -15.46
N ALA A 46 4.88 4.58 -16.29
CA ALA A 46 3.55 4.94 -15.81
C ALA A 46 2.83 3.75 -15.17
N GLY A 47 2.89 2.57 -15.80
CA GLY A 47 2.28 1.35 -15.28
C GLY A 47 2.87 0.93 -13.92
N VAL A 48 4.19 1.02 -13.75
CA VAL A 48 4.85 0.76 -12.46
C VAL A 48 4.42 1.78 -11.43
N ALA A 49 4.38 3.08 -11.77
CA ALA A 49 3.96 4.12 -10.83
C ALA A 49 2.52 3.89 -10.34
N VAL A 50 1.59 3.59 -11.24
CA VAL A 50 0.21 3.24 -10.89
C VAL A 50 0.17 1.97 -10.05
N GLY A 51 0.87 0.91 -10.46
CA GLY A 51 0.90 -0.35 -9.69
C GLY A 51 1.45 -0.17 -8.27
N VAL A 52 2.46 0.69 -8.09
CA VAL A 52 2.99 1.04 -6.76
C VAL A 52 1.96 1.79 -5.93
N HIS A 53 1.22 2.74 -6.52
CA HIS A 53 0.15 3.47 -5.84
C HIS A 53 -1.00 2.56 -5.42
N GLU A 54 -1.60 1.84 -6.37
CA GLU A 54 -2.75 0.96 -6.14
C GLU A 54 -2.42 -0.13 -5.10
N SER A 55 -1.20 -0.69 -5.15
CA SER A 55 -0.77 -1.69 -4.17
C SER A 55 -0.47 -1.12 -2.77
N SER A 56 -0.59 0.19 -2.57
CA SER A 56 -0.54 0.84 -1.24
C SER A 56 -1.92 1.04 -0.66
N GLU A 57 -2.98 0.78 -1.43
CA GLU A 57 -4.33 1.04 -0.99
C GLU A 57 -4.86 -0.06 -0.09
N THR A 58 -5.66 0.32 0.90
CA THR A 58 -6.34 -0.59 1.83
C THR A 58 -7.18 -1.61 1.07
N GLN A 59 -7.88 -1.20 0.00
CA GLN A 59 -8.68 -2.11 -0.81
C GLN A 59 -7.85 -3.20 -1.51
N PHE A 60 -6.64 -2.88 -1.95
CA PHE A 60 -5.73 -3.88 -2.51
C PHE A 60 -5.33 -4.90 -1.45
N CYS A 61 -4.93 -4.44 -0.26
CA CYS A 61 -4.56 -5.33 0.85
C CYS A 61 -5.72 -6.23 1.28
N MET A 62 -6.94 -5.70 1.33
CA MET A 62 -8.15 -6.44 1.72
C MET A 62 -8.73 -7.30 0.59
N GLY A 63 -8.22 -7.19 -0.64
CA GLY A 63 -8.64 -8.03 -1.76
C GLY A 63 -8.23 -9.51 -1.63
N CYS A 64 -7.30 -9.80 -0.72
CA CYS A 64 -6.85 -11.15 -0.38
C CYS A 64 -7.63 -11.69 0.83
N HIS A 65 -8.28 -12.85 0.69
CA HIS A 65 -9.08 -13.47 1.76
C HIS A 65 -8.28 -13.76 3.05
N GLU A 66 -6.98 -13.96 2.93
CA GLU A 66 -6.04 -14.14 4.03
C GLU A 66 -6.01 -12.93 4.97
N MET A 67 -6.25 -11.75 4.43
CA MET A 67 -6.22 -10.47 5.15
C MET A 67 -7.58 -10.10 5.74
N GLU A 68 -8.64 -10.86 5.50
CA GLU A 68 -10.02 -10.53 5.91
C GLU A 68 -10.13 -10.21 7.41
N ARG A 69 -9.59 -11.07 8.28
CA ARG A 69 -9.62 -10.87 9.74
C ARG A 69 -8.83 -9.63 10.17
N TYR A 70 -7.75 -9.31 9.47
CA TYR A 70 -6.97 -8.10 9.72
C TYR A 70 -7.72 -6.84 9.27
N GLY A 71 -8.44 -6.89 8.15
CA GLY A 71 -9.37 -5.84 7.73
C GLY A 71 -10.51 -5.64 8.74
N GLN A 72 -11.11 -6.73 9.23
CA GLN A 72 -12.15 -6.68 10.27
C GLN A 72 -11.65 -6.06 11.58
N SER A 73 -10.39 -6.28 11.94
CA SER A 73 -9.80 -5.71 13.16
C SER A 73 -9.76 -4.17 13.18
N LEU A 74 -9.88 -3.52 12.01
CA LEU A 74 -10.02 -2.06 11.91
C LEU A 74 -11.32 -1.55 12.57
N PHE A 75 -12.30 -2.43 12.77
CA PHE A 75 -13.62 -2.09 13.30
C PHE A 75 -13.88 -2.61 14.71
N VAL A 76 -12.91 -3.27 15.34
CA VAL A 76 -13.05 -3.79 16.70
C VAL A 76 -13.21 -2.64 17.69
N ASP A 77 -14.11 -2.78 18.65
CA ASP A 77 -14.29 -1.81 19.74
C ASP A 77 -13.25 -2.05 20.83
N ASN A 78 -12.00 -1.71 20.51
CA ASN A 78 -10.88 -1.80 21.44
C ASN A 78 -10.01 -0.54 21.33
N PRO A 79 -10.05 0.35 22.34
CA PRO A 79 -9.28 1.60 22.32
C PRO A 79 -7.77 1.40 22.48
N ASN A 80 -7.30 0.17 22.75
CA ASN A 80 -5.89 -0.18 22.83
C ASN A 80 -5.37 -0.82 21.53
N ALA A 81 -6.26 -1.26 20.64
CA ALA A 81 -5.86 -1.87 19.37
C ALA A 81 -5.39 -0.82 18.37
N LEU A 82 -4.12 -0.87 17.97
CA LEU A 82 -3.52 0.12 17.09
C LEU A 82 -4.28 0.26 15.77
N ALA A 83 -4.59 -0.86 15.12
CA ALA A 83 -5.30 -0.88 13.84
C ALA A 83 -6.69 -0.21 13.94
N ALA A 84 -7.45 -0.55 15.00
CA ALA A 84 -8.77 0.03 15.26
C ALA A 84 -8.68 1.53 15.52
N VAL A 85 -7.82 1.96 16.45
CA VAL A 85 -7.71 3.36 16.85
C VAL A 85 -7.28 4.26 15.68
N HIS A 86 -6.26 3.84 14.92
CA HIS A 86 -5.75 4.64 13.81
C HIS A 86 -6.78 4.79 12.69
N TYR A 87 -7.53 3.73 12.40
CA TYR A 87 -8.57 3.74 11.37
C TYR A 87 -9.86 4.48 11.80
N GLN A 88 -10.37 4.18 12.99
CA GLN A 88 -11.66 4.70 13.47
C GLN A 88 -11.57 6.18 13.84
N LYS A 89 -10.45 6.62 14.44
CA LYS A 89 -10.22 8.02 14.81
C LYS A 89 -9.64 8.88 13.68
N ARG A 90 -9.51 8.34 12.45
CA ARG A 90 -8.97 9.06 11.28
C ARG A 90 -7.57 9.62 11.54
N LEU A 91 -6.71 8.88 12.23
CA LEU A 91 -5.32 9.31 12.48
C LEU A 91 -4.43 9.11 11.25
N ILE A 92 -4.87 8.22 10.35
CA ILE A 92 -4.25 7.97 9.04
C ILE A 92 -5.35 7.90 7.97
N SER A 93 -4.96 8.01 6.70
CA SER A 93 -5.91 7.86 5.58
C SER A 93 -6.53 6.46 5.58
N ARG A 94 -7.85 6.39 5.37
CA ARG A 94 -8.55 5.10 5.23
C ARG A 94 -8.15 4.38 3.96
N ASP A 95 -7.81 5.13 2.92
CA ASP A 95 -7.47 4.58 1.62
C ASP A 95 -6.10 3.90 1.64
N SER A 96 -5.23 4.21 2.60
CA SER A 96 -3.88 3.62 2.73
C SER A 96 -3.54 3.11 4.13
N THR A 97 -4.55 2.86 4.97
CA THR A 97 -4.39 2.51 6.40
C THR A 97 -3.40 1.37 6.62
N CYS A 98 -3.51 0.30 5.84
CA CYS A 98 -2.61 -0.85 5.95
C CYS A 98 -1.17 -0.44 5.66
N PHE A 99 -0.94 0.24 4.53
CA PHE A 99 0.39 0.61 4.07
C PHE A 99 1.06 1.66 4.98
N SER A 100 0.28 2.60 5.53
CA SER A 100 0.79 3.63 6.46
C SER A 100 1.49 3.05 7.69
N CYS A 101 1.09 1.86 8.16
CA CYS A 101 1.78 1.18 9.26
C CYS A 101 2.70 0.05 8.78
N HIS A 102 2.40 -0.58 7.64
CA HIS A 102 3.17 -1.70 7.10
C HIS A 102 4.28 -1.31 6.11
N THR A 103 4.62 -0.02 6.04
CA THR A 103 5.81 0.48 5.39
C THR A 103 6.92 0.82 6.39
N ASP A 104 8.05 1.27 5.87
CA ASP A 104 9.19 1.78 6.62
C ASP A 104 9.52 3.18 6.09
N TYR A 105 9.68 4.14 7.00
CA TYR A 105 9.86 5.55 6.64
C TYR A 105 11.34 5.95 6.45
N ALA A 106 12.25 4.97 6.44
CA ALA A 106 13.62 5.17 5.97
C ALA A 106 13.69 5.30 4.43
N LEU A 107 14.85 5.73 3.92
CA LEU A 107 15.07 6.11 2.51
C LEU A 107 14.56 5.12 1.45
N PHE A 108 14.54 3.81 1.74
CA PHE A 108 14.09 2.76 0.82
C PHE A 108 12.98 1.87 1.40
N GLY A 109 12.31 2.33 2.44
CA GLY A 109 11.36 1.50 3.16
C GLY A 109 10.13 1.14 2.34
N ASP A 110 9.56 2.08 1.58
CA ASP A 110 8.48 1.80 0.62
C ASP A 110 8.89 0.74 -0.41
N ALA A 111 10.08 0.87 -1.02
CA ALA A 111 10.57 -0.11 -1.99
C ALA A 111 10.71 -1.50 -1.36
N LYS A 112 11.25 -1.59 -0.14
CA LYS A 112 11.35 -2.86 0.60
C LYS A 112 9.97 -3.44 0.92
N ALA A 113 9.01 -2.60 1.34
CA ALA A 113 7.64 -3.02 1.60
C ALA A 113 6.97 -3.57 0.34
N LYS A 114 7.17 -2.94 -0.82
CA LYS A 114 6.67 -3.43 -2.11
C LYS A 114 7.30 -4.74 -2.54
N LEU A 115 8.61 -4.92 -2.35
CA LEU A 115 9.29 -6.20 -2.63
C LEU A 115 8.75 -7.32 -1.72
N ASN A 116 8.49 -7.03 -0.45
CA ASN A 116 7.82 -7.98 0.45
C ASN A 116 6.37 -8.27 -0.01
N GLY A 117 5.65 -7.28 -0.51
CA GLY A 117 4.33 -7.45 -1.12
C GLY A 117 4.35 -8.41 -2.31
N LEU A 118 5.35 -8.32 -3.20
CA LEU A 118 5.53 -9.27 -4.30
C LEU A 118 5.75 -10.70 -3.79
N LYS A 119 6.49 -10.87 -2.68
CA LYS A 119 6.64 -12.16 -2.02
C LYS A 119 5.30 -12.68 -1.48
N HIS A 120 4.43 -11.81 -0.96
CA HIS A 120 3.09 -12.22 -0.51
C HIS A 120 2.21 -12.68 -1.67
N VAL A 121 2.24 -11.95 -2.79
CA VAL A 121 1.54 -12.36 -4.02
C VAL A 121 2.03 -13.72 -4.51
N TRP A 122 3.35 -13.95 -4.51
CA TRP A 122 3.91 -15.25 -4.85
C TRP A 122 3.39 -16.37 -3.93
N VAL A 123 3.37 -16.14 -2.62
CA VAL A 123 2.88 -17.13 -1.64
C VAL A 123 1.38 -17.39 -1.79
N HIS A 124 0.59 -16.36 -2.09
CA HIS A 124 -0.84 -16.48 -2.37
C HIS A 124 -1.11 -17.42 -3.56
N TYR A 125 -0.37 -17.28 -4.66
CA TYR A 125 -0.60 -18.08 -5.87
C TYR A 125 0.06 -19.46 -5.84
N PHE A 126 1.24 -19.59 -5.25
CA PHE A 126 2.10 -20.77 -5.42
C PHE A 126 2.60 -21.38 -4.10
N GLY A 127 2.35 -20.73 -2.97
CA GLY A 127 2.91 -21.11 -1.69
C GLY A 127 1.89 -21.74 -0.73
N THR A 128 2.32 -21.86 0.53
CA THR A 128 1.46 -22.21 1.66
C THR A 128 1.41 -21.04 2.61
N ILE A 129 0.20 -20.63 2.95
CA ILE A 129 -0.06 -19.43 3.72
C ILE A 129 -0.02 -19.82 5.21
N PRO A 130 0.81 -19.16 6.04
CA PRO A 130 0.82 -19.45 7.46
C PRO A 130 -0.52 -19.05 8.09
N PRO A 131 -1.04 -19.82 9.07
CA PRO A 131 -2.29 -19.50 9.76
C PRO A 131 -2.20 -18.19 10.57
N GLU A 132 -0.98 -17.81 10.94
CA GLU A 132 -0.64 -16.58 11.64
C GLU A 132 0.53 -15.87 10.92
N PRO A 133 0.23 -14.93 10.02
CA PRO A 133 1.23 -14.03 9.45
C PRO A 133 2.02 -13.28 10.53
N ARG A 134 3.35 -13.29 10.42
CA ARG A 134 4.26 -12.58 11.33
C ARG A 134 5.04 -11.51 10.58
N LEU A 135 5.42 -10.46 11.30
CA LEU A 135 6.32 -9.45 10.77
C LEU A 135 7.69 -10.08 10.48
N TYR A 136 8.32 -9.69 9.37
CA TYR A 136 9.69 -10.10 9.05
C TYR A 136 10.70 -9.60 10.09
N GLN A 137 10.43 -8.42 10.64
CA GLN A 137 11.20 -7.78 11.69
C GLN A 137 10.23 -6.90 12.50
N PRO A 138 10.44 -6.74 13.82
CA PRO A 138 9.68 -5.75 14.60
C PRO A 138 9.81 -4.36 13.98
N TYR A 139 8.75 -3.57 14.00
CA TYR A 139 8.81 -2.21 13.49
C TYR A 139 9.70 -1.35 14.39
N PRO A 140 10.65 -0.60 13.81
CA PRO A 140 11.47 0.32 14.56
C PRO A 140 10.64 1.54 15.00
N ASN A 141 10.97 2.12 16.14
CA ASN A 141 10.21 3.22 16.72
C ASN A 141 10.11 4.45 15.81
N TYR A 142 11.09 4.68 14.93
CA TYR A 142 11.03 5.82 14.03
C TYR A 142 9.82 5.75 13.08
N ASN A 143 9.27 4.56 12.79
CA ASN A 143 8.03 4.44 12.03
C ASN A 143 6.84 5.03 12.80
N CYS A 144 6.76 4.78 14.11
CA CYS A 144 5.75 5.38 14.97
C CYS A 144 6.00 6.89 15.11
N LEU A 145 7.26 7.26 15.37
CA LEU A 145 7.67 8.65 15.56
C LEU A 145 7.49 9.48 14.28
N HIS A 146 7.41 8.88 13.08
CA HIS A 146 7.08 9.61 11.86
C HIS A 146 5.85 10.51 12.01
N CYS A 147 4.82 10.04 12.73
CA CYS A 147 3.64 10.83 13.06
C CYS A 147 3.59 11.27 14.53
N HIS A 148 4.26 10.56 15.45
CA HIS A 148 4.14 10.80 16.89
C HIS A 148 5.25 11.66 17.51
N ASN A 149 6.37 11.92 16.81
CA ASN A 149 7.60 12.46 17.40
C ASN A 149 7.43 13.78 18.19
N ASP A 150 6.62 14.68 17.66
CA ASP A 150 6.32 16.01 18.19
C ASP A 150 4.83 16.16 18.55
N ALA A 151 4.07 15.07 18.50
CA ALA A 151 2.68 15.07 18.88
C ALA A 151 2.55 15.41 20.37
N ARG A 152 1.68 16.37 20.71
CA ARG A 152 1.43 16.78 22.09
C ARG A 152 1.16 15.61 23.03
N GLY A 153 0.31 14.66 22.60
CA GLY A 153 -0.01 13.47 23.40
C GLY A 153 1.17 12.53 23.62
N TYR A 154 2.15 12.50 22.71
CA TYR A 154 3.40 11.79 22.91
C TYR A 154 4.30 12.54 23.91
N LEU A 155 4.47 13.85 23.74
CA LEU A 155 5.37 14.65 24.59
C LEU A 155 4.86 14.80 26.05
N GLU A 156 3.55 14.88 26.24
CA GLU A 156 2.93 15.09 27.55
C GLU A 156 2.58 13.78 28.28
N GLY A 157 2.63 12.64 27.59
CA GLY A 157 2.36 11.33 28.20
C GLY A 157 3.40 10.98 29.26
N GLY A 158 2.97 10.64 30.48
CA GLY A 158 3.87 10.38 31.62
C GLY A 158 5.02 9.41 31.28
N PRO A 159 4.73 8.16 30.85
CA PRO A 159 5.76 7.21 30.47
C PRO A 159 6.61 7.65 29.28
N HIS A 160 6.02 8.36 28.32
CA HIS A 160 6.75 8.85 27.14
C HIS A 160 7.74 9.97 27.49
N ARG A 161 7.38 10.84 28.43
CA ARG A 161 8.24 11.92 28.94
C ARG A 161 9.43 11.35 29.72
N GLU A 162 9.19 10.33 30.54
CA GLU A 162 10.23 9.70 31.37
C GLU A 162 11.19 8.84 30.53
N LEU A 163 10.68 8.13 29.53
CA LEU A 163 11.46 7.19 28.70
C LEU A 163 11.84 7.77 27.34
N GLN A 164 11.76 9.08 27.16
CA GLN A 164 11.85 9.71 25.85
C GLN A 164 13.14 9.36 25.09
N ALA A 165 14.29 9.32 25.79
CA ALA A 165 15.57 8.97 25.21
C ALA A 165 15.62 7.50 24.75
N GLU A 166 15.08 6.57 25.54
CA GLU A 166 15.00 5.15 25.19
C GLU A 166 14.07 4.92 23.99
N LEU A 167 12.93 5.61 23.95
CA LEU A 167 11.96 5.50 22.86
C LEU A 167 12.48 6.11 21.56
N ARG A 168 13.14 7.27 21.62
CA ARG A 168 13.74 7.92 20.43
C ARG A 168 14.91 7.13 19.85
N SER A 169 15.75 6.55 20.71
CA SER A 169 16.88 5.72 20.27
C SER A 169 16.46 4.31 19.82
N GLY A 170 15.25 3.87 20.17
CA GLY A 170 14.80 2.50 19.93
C GLY A 170 15.31 1.48 20.96
N ALA A 171 16.02 1.91 22.01
CA ALA A 171 16.45 1.05 23.11
C ALA A 171 15.27 0.35 23.82
N ARG A 172 14.10 1.00 23.81
CA ARG A 172 12.82 0.40 24.21
C ARG A 172 11.84 0.52 23.06
N SER A 173 11.25 -0.61 22.63
CA SER A 173 10.26 -0.59 21.55
C SER A 173 8.93 0.01 22.03
N CYS A 174 8.29 0.83 21.19
CA CYS A 174 6.90 1.27 21.37
C CYS A 174 5.94 0.09 21.57
N LEU A 175 6.20 -1.02 20.86
CA LEU A 175 5.39 -2.24 20.90
C LEU A 175 5.49 -3.02 22.22
N THR A 176 6.34 -2.58 23.16
CA THR A 176 6.40 -3.15 24.52
C THR A 176 5.18 -2.74 25.35
N CYS A 177 4.61 -1.57 25.08
CA CYS A 177 3.42 -1.05 25.76
C CYS A 177 2.21 -0.93 24.81
N HIS A 178 2.47 -0.68 23.52
CA HIS A 178 1.46 -0.69 22.46
C HIS A 178 1.50 -2.02 21.73
N ASP A 179 1.16 -3.10 22.44
CA ASP A 179 1.36 -4.49 22.01
C ASP A 179 0.17 -5.07 21.24
N VAL A 180 -1.03 -4.50 21.38
CA VAL A 180 -2.21 -4.91 20.61
C VAL A 180 -2.21 -4.21 19.24
N ALA A 181 -1.54 -4.78 18.26
CA ALA A 181 -1.55 -4.26 16.89
C ALA A 181 -2.91 -4.49 16.21
N HIS A 182 -3.28 -5.76 16.07
CA HIS A 182 -4.57 -6.22 15.53
C HIS A 182 -5.26 -7.09 16.59
N ASP A 183 -6.45 -6.68 17.03
CA ASP A 183 -7.22 -7.45 18.03
C ASP A 183 -8.06 -8.55 17.35
N LEU A 184 -7.41 -9.67 17.05
CA LEU A 184 -8.05 -10.81 16.40
C LEU A 184 -9.01 -11.58 17.32
N GLU A 185 -8.81 -11.53 18.64
CA GLU A 185 -9.77 -12.10 19.60
C GLU A 185 -11.06 -11.26 19.63
N GLY A 186 -10.95 -9.93 19.55
CA GLY A 186 -12.10 -9.03 19.37
C GLY A 186 -12.87 -9.32 18.08
N VAL A 187 -12.17 -9.61 16.97
CA VAL A 187 -12.80 -10.05 15.71
C VAL A 187 -13.57 -11.35 15.91
N LYS A 188 -12.94 -12.35 16.54
CA LYS A 188 -13.55 -13.67 16.82
C LYS A 188 -14.78 -13.55 17.73
N ALA A 189 -14.73 -12.65 18.71
CA ALA A 189 -15.84 -12.35 19.61
C ALA A 189 -16.93 -11.47 18.98
N GLN A 190 -16.72 -11.01 17.74
CA GLN A 190 -17.58 -10.05 17.04
C GLN A 190 -17.79 -8.73 17.83
N ASN A 191 -16.78 -8.35 18.62
CA ASN A 191 -16.79 -7.11 19.41
C ASN A 191 -16.42 -5.91 18.53
N PHE A 192 -17.37 -5.47 17.71
CA PHE A 192 -17.16 -4.37 16.76
C PHE A 192 -17.86 -3.10 17.23
N TRP A 193 -17.22 -1.96 17.01
CA TRP A 193 -17.73 -0.64 17.42
C TRP A 193 -19.05 -0.30 16.71
N LEU A 194 -19.18 -0.68 15.43
CA LEU A 194 -20.40 -0.49 14.63
C LEU A 194 -21.01 -1.83 14.19
N PRO A 195 -22.35 -1.91 14.10
CA PRO A 195 -23.02 -3.06 13.50
C PRO A 195 -22.62 -3.20 12.03
N GLU A 196 -22.62 -4.43 11.51
CA GLU A 196 -22.06 -4.77 10.18
C GLU A 196 -22.62 -3.91 9.04
N ARG A 197 -23.92 -3.60 9.07
CA ARG A 197 -24.59 -2.74 8.07
C ARG A 197 -24.11 -1.28 8.02
N GLN A 198 -23.35 -0.84 9.01
CA GLN A 198 -22.85 0.53 9.14
C GLN A 198 -21.33 0.62 8.96
N ARG A 199 -20.66 -0.51 8.64
CA ARG A 199 -19.24 -0.51 8.30
C ARG A 199 -19.10 -0.15 6.82
N PRO A 200 -18.24 0.82 6.48
CA PRO A 200 -17.93 1.18 5.09
C PRO A 200 -17.27 0.04 4.32
#